data_AF-A0A9Q8V4Y2-F1
#
_entry.id   AF-A0A9Q8V4Y2-F1
#
_cell.length_a   1.000
_cell.length_b   1.000
_cell.length_c   1.000
_cell.angle_alpha   90.00
_cell.angle_beta   90.00
_cell.angle_gamma   90.00
#
_symmetry.space_group_name_H-M   'P 1'
#
loop_
_entity.id
_entity.type
_entity.pdbx_description
1 polymer ?
#
loop_
_entity_poly.entity_id
_entity_poly.type
_entity_poly.pdbx_seq_one_letter_code
_entity_poly.pdbx_strand_id
1 'polypeptide(L)'
;MKIDKMDIQLYLQRQSNSRMLKVTVFIENTLMPTVLTPMLVFVVFYAALFAWRFLVGFHNPELLHIMDLAGYYALGCVCVLVLIGLFFRGYLPKIKALLTVHEIEMQYKAAEETYTRLNYAPEDERPAIDYLNAVVMSGVPMNGAHTRTVDTMLALAQKASADKDALLKVKQELSALTDSIAKTSLTAEHIQNDNHIE
;
A
#
# COMPACT_ATOMS: atom_id res chain seq x y z
N MET A 1 16.42 -11.63 16.38
CA MET A 1 16.88 -12.95 15.87
C MET A 1 17.34 -12.73 14.43
N LYS A 2 18.64 -12.86 14.14
CA LYS A 2 19.14 -12.71 12.76
C LYS A 2 18.85 -14.01 12.00
N ILE A 3 17.98 -13.95 11.01
CA ILE A 3 17.69 -15.09 10.14
C ILE A 3 18.94 -15.42 9.31
N ASP A 4 19.27 -16.71 9.19
CA ASP A 4 20.37 -17.15 8.34
C ASP A 4 19.99 -16.99 6.87
N LYS A 5 20.93 -16.53 6.04
CA LYS A 5 20.73 -16.38 4.59
C LYS A 5 20.27 -17.70 3.94
N MET A 6 20.68 -18.82 4.53
CA MET A 6 20.28 -20.16 4.08
C MET A 6 18.78 -20.43 4.26
N ASP A 7 18.17 -20.00 5.37
CA ASP A 7 16.74 -20.22 5.66
C ASP A 7 15.84 -19.42 4.71
N ILE A 8 16.25 -18.19 4.38
CA ILE A 8 15.57 -17.34 3.40
C ILE A 8 15.62 -17.99 2.02
N GLN A 9 16.79 -18.48 1.60
CA GLN A 9 16.95 -19.14 0.30
C GLN A 9 16.09 -20.41 0.19
N LEU A 10 16.04 -21.22 1.25
CA LEU A 10 15.22 -22.43 1.29
C LEU A 10 13.72 -22.08 1.18
N TYR A 11 13.27 -21.03 1.87
CA TYR A 11 11.90 -20.55 1.79
C TYR A 11 11.56 -20.06 0.36
N LEU A 12 12.42 -19.24 -0.25
CA LEU A 12 12.22 -18.75 -1.61
C LEU A 12 12.19 -19.90 -2.63
N GLN A 13 13.01 -20.93 -2.45
CA GLN A 13 12.98 -22.14 -3.29
C GLN A 13 11.68 -22.93 -3.13
N ARG A 14 11.11 -22.97 -1.91
CA ARG A 14 9.82 -23.62 -1.67
C ARG A 14 8.67 -22.83 -2.30
N GLN A 15 8.72 -21.51 -2.21
CA GLN A 15 7.75 -20.60 -2.82
C GLN A 15 7.78 -20.71 -4.36
N SER A 16 8.97 -20.70 -4.96
CA SER A 16 9.13 -20.81 -6.42
C SER A 16 8.62 -22.14 -6.99
N ASN A 17 8.79 -23.23 -6.24
CA ASN A 17 8.32 -24.55 -6.62
C ASN A 17 6.83 -24.81 -6.33
N SER A 18 6.13 -23.86 -5.70
CA SER A 18 4.71 -23.99 -5.39
C SER A 18 3.88 -24.08 -6.67
N ARG A 19 3.03 -25.11 -6.77
CA ARG A 19 2.06 -25.26 -7.87
C ARG A 19 1.12 -24.06 -7.96
N MET A 20 0.75 -23.51 -6.81
CA MET A 20 -0.15 -22.36 -6.71
C MET A 20 0.49 -21.08 -7.27
N LEU A 21 1.82 -20.93 -7.13
CA LEU A 21 2.54 -19.83 -7.76
C LEU A 21 2.51 -19.95 -9.28
N LYS A 22 2.73 -21.14 -9.83
CA LYS A 22 2.61 -21.39 -11.28
C LYS A 22 1.22 -21.04 -11.82
N VAL A 23 0.18 -21.37 -11.07
CA VAL A 23 -1.21 -20.98 -11.40
C VAL A 23 -1.38 -19.46 -11.36
N THR A 24 -0.84 -18.80 -10.34
CA THR A 24 -0.90 -17.34 -10.21
C THR A 24 -0.22 -16.65 -11.39
N VAL A 25 0.99 -17.07 -11.74
CA VAL A 25 1.76 -16.56 -12.89
C VAL A 25 1.04 -16.82 -14.21
N PHE A 26 0.38 -17.98 -14.37
CA PHE A 26 -0.42 -18.26 -15.55
C PHE A 26 -1.65 -17.34 -15.66
N ILE A 27 -2.34 -17.12 -14.55
CA ILE A 27 -3.49 -16.20 -14.51
C ILE A 27 -3.03 -14.78 -14.83
N GLU A 28 -1.90 -14.34 -14.28
CA GLU A 28 -1.36 -12.99 -14.47
C GLU A 28 -0.81 -12.75 -15.89
N ASN A 29 -0.02 -13.68 -16.43
CA ASN A 29 0.67 -13.45 -17.70
C ASN A 29 -0.13 -13.91 -18.92
N THR A 30 -1.09 -14.83 -18.74
CA THR A 30 -1.88 -15.37 -19.84
C THR A 30 -3.33 -14.97 -19.71
N LEU A 31 -4.00 -15.30 -18.61
CA LEU A 31 -5.46 -15.10 -18.48
C LEU A 31 -5.84 -13.61 -18.40
N MET A 32 -5.08 -12.79 -17.69
CA MET A 32 -5.30 -11.34 -17.58
C MET A 32 -5.31 -10.65 -18.95
N PRO A 33 -4.23 -10.69 -19.74
CA PRO A 33 -4.20 -9.98 -21.02
C PRO A 33 -5.17 -10.57 -22.07
N THR A 34 -5.35 -11.89 -22.10
CA THR A 34 -6.13 -12.54 -23.17
C THR A 34 -7.63 -12.60 -22.91
N VAL A 35 -8.07 -12.65 -21.65
CA VAL A 35 -9.49 -12.83 -21.30
C VAL A 35 -10.02 -11.65 -20.48
N LEU A 36 -9.27 -11.20 -19.48
CA LEU A 36 -9.78 -10.16 -18.56
C LEU A 36 -9.73 -8.77 -19.17
N THR A 37 -8.66 -8.43 -19.89
CA THR A 37 -8.55 -7.15 -20.60
C THR A 37 -9.71 -6.92 -21.59
N PRO A 38 -10.04 -7.84 -22.51
CA PRO A 38 -11.17 -7.63 -23.40
C PRO A 38 -12.52 -7.61 -22.66
N MET A 39 -12.70 -8.39 -21.60
CA MET A 39 -13.91 -8.30 -20.75
C MET A 39 -14.06 -6.92 -20.11
N LEU A 40 -12.97 -6.36 -19.58
CA LEU A 40 -12.98 -5.03 -18.97
C LEU A 40 -13.26 -3.94 -20.02
N VAL A 41 -12.63 -4.03 -21.19
CA VAL A 41 -12.91 -3.12 -22.32
C VAL A 41 -14.38 -3.19 -22.72
N PHE A 42 -14.95 -4.38 -22.81
CA PHE A 42 -16.37 -4.56 -23.13
C PHE A 42 -17.28 -3.91 -22.07
N VAL A 43 -17.03 -4.15 -20.78
CA VAL A 43 -17.83 -3.56 -19.69
C VAL A 43 -17.76 -2.04 -19.70
N VAL A 44 -16.56 -1.47 -19.89
CA VAL A 44 -16.37 -0.01 -19.97
C VAL A 44 -17.10 0.56 -21.19
N PHE A 45 -17.00 -0.11 -22.35
CA PHE A 45 -17.67 0.32 -23.56
C PHE A 45 -19.19 0.24 -23.43
N TYR A 46 -19.72 -0.84 -22.84
CA TYR A 46 -21.15 -0.99 -22.53
C TYR A 46 -21.64 0.13 -21.60
N ALA A 47 -20.91 0.41 -20.53
CA ALA A 47 -21.26 1.48 -19.60
C ALA A 47 -21.27 2.87 -20.27
N ALA A 48 -20.32 3.13 -21.16
CA ALA A 48 -20.27 4.37 -21.93
C ALA A 48 -21.47 4.49 -22.90
N LEU A 49 -21.82 3.42 -23.61
CA LEU A 49 -23.00 3.40 -24.48
C LEU A 49 -24.31 3.57 -23.71
N PHE A 50 -24.42 2.91 -22.55
CA PHE A 50 -25.58 3.05 -21.66
C PHE A 50 -25.74 4.49 -21.17
N ALA A 51 -24.65 5.11 -20.72
CA ALA A 51 -24.64 6.50 -20.28
C ALA A 51 -24.97 7.48 -21.42
N TRP A 52 -24.38 7.28 -22.60
CA TRP A 52 -24.66 8.07 -23.79
C TRP A 52 -26.14 8.02 -24.17
N ARG A 53 -26.74 6.82 -24.18
CA ARG A 53 -28.17 6.66 -24.45
C ARG A 53 -29.01 7.46 -23.46
N PHE A 54 -28.71 7.36 -22.17
CA PHE A 54 -29.46 8.07 -21.13
C PHE A 54 -29.37 9.60 -21.30
N LEU A 55 -28.20 10.11 -21.67
CA LEU A 55 -27.97 11.54 -21.92
C LEU A 55 -28.69 12.07 -23.17
N VAL A 56 -28.73 11.29 -24.25
CA VAL A 56 -29.32 11.70 -25.54
C VAL A 56 -30.83 11.44 -25.59
N GLY A 57 -31.37 10.63 -24.67
CA GLY A 57 -32.81 10.32 -24.64
C GLY A 57 -33.28 9.43 -25.80
N PHE A 58 -32.37 8.71 -26.44
CA PHE A 58 -32.66 7.91 -27.64
C PHE A 58 -33.40 6.61 -27.29
N HIS A 59 -34.65 6.46 -27.75
CA HIS A 59 -35.54 5.34 -27.43
C HIS A 59 -35.91 4.52 -28.65
N ASN A 60 -34.92 3.85 -29.26
CA ASN A 60 -35.19 2.81 -30.27
C ASN A 60 -35.40 1.45 -29.57
N PRO A 61 -36.51 0.72 -29.84
CA PRO A 61 -36.85 -0.55 -29.19
C PRO A 61 -35.92 -1.71 -29.58
N GLU A 62 -35.45 -1.79 -30.83
CA GLU A 62 -34.50 -2.84 -31.25
C GLU A 62 -33.16 -2.69 -30.54
N LEU A 63 -32.68 -1.44 -30.43
CA LEU A 63 -31.47 -1.11 -29.69
C LEU A 63 -31.59 -1.43 -28.20
N LEU A 64 -32.81 -1.31 -27.62
CA LEU A 64 -33.07 -1.64 -26.23
C LEU A 64 -32.89 -3.14 -25.97
N HIS A 65 -33.43 -4.00 -26.84
CA HIS A 65 -33.25 -5.45 -26.73
C HIS A 65 -31.78 -5.88 -26.83
N ILE A 66 -31.01 -5.27 -27.74
CA ILE A 66 -29.57 -5.53 -27.87
C ILE A 66 -28.82 -5.09 -26.62
N MET A 67 -29.19 -3.93 -26.04
CA MET A 67 -28.59 -3.43 -24.81
C MET A 67 -28.90 -4.33 -23.61
N ASP A 68 -30.12 -4.82 -23.46
CA ASP A 68 -30.46 -5.71 -22.35
C ASP A 68 -29.66 -7.01 -22.40
N LEU A 69 -29.51 -7.61 -23.59
CA LEU A 69 -28.68 -8.80 -23.78
C LEU A 69 -27.20 -8.52 -23.47
N ALA A 70 -26.68 -7.39 -23.97
CA ALA A 70 -25.32 -6.95 -23.68
C ALA A 70 -25.11 -6.66 -22.19
N GLY A 71 -26.14 -6.18 -21.49
CA GLY A 71 -26.16 -5.95 -20.05
C GLY A 71 -26.02 -7.23 -19.23
N TYR A 72 -26.71 -8.30 -19.61
CA TYR A 72 -26.54 -9.62 -18.96
C TYR A 72 -25.10 -10.14 -19.12
N TYR A 73 -24.53 -9.99 -20.32
CA TYR A 73 -23.14 -10.38 -20.55
C TYR A 73 -22.15 -9.51 -19.76
N ALA A 74 -22.37 -8.19 -19.73
CA ALA A 74 -21.57 -7.25 -18.93
C ALA A 74 -21.62 -7.61 -17.43
N LEU A 75 -22.79 -7.93 -16.89
CA LEU A 75 -22.94 -8.38 -15.50
C LEU A 75 -22.13 -9.64 -15.22
N GLY A 76 -22.18 -10.62 -16.12
CA GLY A 76 -21.36 -11.84 -16.05
C GLY A 76 -19.86 -11.53 -16.03
N CYS A 77 -19.40 -10.64 -16.92
CA CYS A 77 -18.01 -10.18 -16.96
C CYS A 77 -17.60 -9.49 -15.65
N VAL A 78 -18.44 -8.62 -15.10
CA VAL A 78 -18.19 -7.95 -13.82
C VAL A 78 -18.04 -8.97 -12.69
N CYS A 79 -18.92 -9.97 -12.60
CA CYS A 79 -18.82 -11.03 -11.60
C CYS A 79 -17.48 -11.77 -11.68
N VAL A 80 -17.02 -12.12 -12.88
CA VAL A 80 -15.73 -12.79 -13.11
C VAL A 80 -14.56 -11.87 -12.70
N LEU A 81 -14.60 -10.60 -13.10
CA LEU A 81 -13.58 -9.60 -12.74
C LEU A 81 -13.50 -9.41 -11.22
N VAL A 82 -14.63 -9.35 -10.52
CA VAL A 82 -14.67 -9.24 -9.06
C VAL A 82 -14.06 -10.47 -8.40
N LEU A 83 -14.42 -11.69 -8.84
CA LEU A 83 -13.85 -12.93 -8.28
C LEU A 83 -12.33 -13.00 -8.43
N ILE A 84 -11.82 -12.59 -9.60
CA ILE A 84 -10.38 -12.57 -9.87
C ILE A 84 -9.70 -11.47 -9.07
N GLY A 85 -10.35 -10.31 -8.93
CA GLY A 85 -9.93 -9.27 -7.99
C GLY A 85 -9.79 -9.81 -6.57
N LEU A 86 -10.78 -10.54 -6.06
CA LEU A 86 -10.74 -11.14 -4.72
C LEU A 86 -9.63 -12.20 -4.58
N PHE A 87 -9.34 -12.96 -5.63
CA PHE A 87 -8.25 -13.94 -5.70
C PHE A 87 -6.87 -13.28 -5.52
N PHE A 88 -6.56 -12.27 -6.32
CA PHE A 88 -5.30 -11.52 -6.20
C PHE A 88 -5.21 -10.70 -4.91
N ARG A 89 -6.36 -10.23 -4.44
CA ARG A 89 -6.48 -9.44 -3.21
C ARG A 89 -6.32 -10.31 -1.95
N GLY A 90 -6.34 -11.64 -2.07
CA GLY A 90 -6.10 -12.60 -0.99
C GLY A 90 -7.27 -12.81 -0.03
N TYR A 91 -8.49 -12.41 -0.40
CA TYR A 91 -9.68 -12.56 0.45
C TYR A 91 -10.30 -13.95 0.42
N LEU A 92 -9.99 -14.77 -0.60
CA LEU A 92 -10.51 -16.13 -0.70
C LEU A 92 -9.76 -17.07 0.28
N PRO A 93 -10.46 -17.85 1.12
CA PRO A 93 -9.83 -18.56 2.23
C PRO A 93 -8.87 -19.70 1.82
N LYS A 94 -9.09 -20.34 0.66
CA LYS A 94 -8.32 -21.52 0.22
C LYS A 94 -7.51 -21.32 -1.06
N ILE A 95 -7.83 -20.30 -1.85
CA ILE A 95 -7.31 -20.10 -3.21
C ILE A 95 -6.87 -18.65 -3.29
N LYS A 96 -5.59 -18.35 -3.05
CA LYS A 96 -5.03 -16.99 -3.06
C LYS A 96 -3.87 -16.90 -4.04
N ALA A 97 -3.73 -15.77 -4.71
CA ALA A 97 -2.54 -15.48 -5.50
C ALA A 97 -1.32 -15.45 -4.58
N LEU A 98 -0.29 -16.22 -4.94
CA LEU A 98 0.98 -16.19 -4.23
C LEU A 98 1.91 -15.16 -4.85
N LEU A 99 2.75 -14.54 -4.02
CA LEU A 99 3.81 -13.68 -4.53
C LEU A 99 4.94 -14.52 -5.13
N THR A 100 5.47 -14.03 -6.24
CA THR A 100 6.71 -14.48 -6.83
C THR A 100 7.90 -14.18 -5.91
N VAL A 101 8.99 -14.93 -6.09
CA VAL A 101 10.24 -14.69 -5.37
C VAL A 101 10.72 -13.25 -5.57
N HIS A 102 10.62 -12.75 -6.80
CA HIS A 102 11.03 -11.38 -7.14
C HIS A 102 10.23 -10.32 -6.38
N GLU A 103 8.90 -10.49 -6.26
CA GLU A 103 8.06 -9.56 -5.50
C GLU A 103 8.39 -9.57 -4.00
N ILE A 104 8.70 -10.75 -3.44
CA ILE A 104 9.13 -10.87 -2.03
C ILE A 104 10.46 -10.14 -1.82
N GLU A 105 11.44 -10.34 -2.71
CA GLU A 105 12.72 -9.62 -2.67
C GLU A 105 12.54 -8.11 -2.79
N MET A 106 11.65 -7.65 -3.68
CA MET A 106 11.32 -6.23 -3.81
C MET A 106 10.70 -5.66 -2.54
N GLN A 107 9.85 -6.41 -1.83
CA GLN A 107 9.29 -5.95 -0.55
C GLN A 107 10.35 -5.78 0.53
N TYR A 108 11.28 -6.74 0.64
CA TYR A 108 12.40 -6.62 1.56
C TYR A 108 13.23 -5.38 1.26
N LYS A 109 13.58 -5.17 -0.02
CA LYS A 109 14.35 -4.01 -0.47
C LYS A 109 13.60 -2.70 -0.21
N ALA A 110 12.31 -2.62 -0.54
CA ALA A 110 11.50 -1.43 -0.34
C ALA A 110 11.34 -1.08 1.15
N ALA A 111 11.17 -2.09 2.01
CA ALA A 111 11.13 -1.91 3.45
C ALA A 111 12.47 -1.40 3.99
N GLU A 112 13.58 -2.01 3.58
CA GLU A 112 14.93 -1.59 3.99
C GLU A 112 15.24 -0.15 3.55
N GLU A 113 14.92 0.21 2.31
CA GLU A 113 15.09 1.56 1.78
C GLU A 113 14.24 2.57 2.58
N THR A 114 13.00 2.21 2.91
CA THR A 114 12.12 3.08 3.72
C THR A 114 12.68 3.32 5.11
N TYR A 115 13.12 2.27 5.82
CA TYR A 115 13.72 2.42 7.15
C TYR A 115 15.04 3.19 7.11
N THR A 116 15.84 2.99 6.06
CA THR A 116 17.06 3.76 5.83
C THR A 116 16.75 5.25 5.66
N ARG A 117 15.72 5.59 4.87
CA ARG A 117 15.27 6.99 4.69
C ARG A 117 14.72 7.61 5.97
N LEU A 118 14.10 6.81 6.84
CA LEU A 118 13.58 7.25 8.13
C LEU A 118 14.67 7.31 9.23
N ASN A 119 15.95 7.09 8.87
CA ASN A 119 17.09 7.07 9.79
C ASN A 119 16.93 6.09 10.97
N TYR A 120 16.21 4.98 10.78
CA TYR A 120 16.15 3.93 11.79
C TYR A 120 17.53 3.30 11.95
N ALA A 121 18.03 3.26 13.18
CA ALA A 121 19.26 2.56 13.49
C ALA A 121 19.13 1.06 13.14
N PRO A 122 20.24 0.35 12.91
CA PRO A 122 20.21 -1.12 12.75
C PRO A 122 19.65 -1.85 13.98
N GLU A 123 19.65 -1.19 15.13
CA GLU A 123 19.19 -1.72 16.41
C GLU A 123 17.74 -1.36 16.73
N ASP A 124 17.15 -0.41 16.00
CA ASP A 124 15.75 -0.05 16.17
C ASP A 124 14.85 -1.17 15.64
N GLU A 125 13.70 -1.38 16.29
CA GLU A 125 12.69 -2.31 15.81
C GLU A 125 12.24 -1.93 14.38
N ARG A 126 12.19 -2.92 13.48
CA ARG A 126 11.79 -2.72 12.08
C ARG A 126 10.57 -3.61 11.82
N PRO A 127 9.36 -3.19 12.28
CA PRO A 127 8.18 -4.04 12.32
C PRO A 127 7.85 -4.74 10.99
N ALA A 128 8.04 -4.07 9.86
CA ALA A 128 7.74 -4.65 8.55
C ALA A 128 8.76 -5.74 8.16
N ILE A 129 10.04 -5.55 8.45
CA ILE A 129 11.09 -6.54 8.21
C ILE A 129 10.94 -7.71 9.20
N ASP A 130 10.65 -7.42 10.46
CA ASP A 130 10.42 -8.42 11.50
C ASP A 130 9.20 -9.29 11.18
N TYR A 131 8.14 -8.69 10.63
CA TYR A 131 6.98 -9.41 10.13
C TYR A 131 7.34 -10.33 8.97
N LEU A 132 8.04 -9.83 7.95
CA LEU A 132 8.47 -10.65 6.81
C LEU A 132 9.32 -11.83 7.28
N ASN A 133 10.25 -11.58 8.19
CA ASN A 133 11.08 -12.58 8.84
C ASN A 133 10.26 -13.64 9.58
N ALA A 134 9.25 -13.23 10.35
CA ALA A 134 8.34 -14.16 11.02
C ALA A 134 7.55 -15.03 10.03
N VAL A 135 7.10 -14.45 8.91
CA VAL A 135 6.40 -15.19 7.86
C VAL A 135 7.32 -16.23 7.21
N VAL A 136 8.56 -15.86 6.89
CA VAL A 136 9.58 -16.79 6.35
C VAL A 136 9.81 -17.95 7.32
N MET A 137 10.02 -17.66 8.61
CA MET A 137 10.25 -18.68 9.64
C MET A 137 9.05 -19.60 9.85
N SER A 138 7.83 -19.07 9.72
CA SER A 138 6.61 -19.88 9.81
C SER A 138 6.40 -20.79 8.60
N GLY A 139 7.12 -20.55 7.49
CA GLY A 139 6.96 -21.28 6.23
C GLY A 139 5.62 -21.06 5.53
N VAL A 140 4.86 -20.03 5.93
CA VAL A 140 3.57 -19.70 5.33
C VAL A 140 3.80 -19.05 3.96
N PRO A 141 3.11 -19.49 2.89
CA PRO A 141 3.26 -18.90 1.56
C PRO A 141 2.80 -17.44 1.53
N MET A 142 3.70 -16.55 1.11
CA MET A 142 3.38 -15.13 0.95
C MET A 142 2.39 -14.90 -0.19
N ASN A 143 1.46 -13.98 0.06
CA ASN A 143 0.34 -13.58 -0.79
C ASN A 143 0.03 -12.09 -0.58
N GLY A 144 -0.87 -11.50 -1.38
CA GLY A 144 -1.16 -10.06 -1.35
C GLY A 144 -1.63 -9.48 -0.01
N ALA A 145 -2.08 -10.31 0.94
CA ALA A 145 -2.41 -9.83 2.29
C ALA A 145 -1.16 -9.50 3.11
N HIS A 146 -0.06 -10.25 2.91
CA HIS A 146 1.21 -9.97 3.56
C HIS A 146 1.81 -8.66 3.05
N THR A 147 1.74 -8.41 1.74
CA THR A 147 2.11 -7.12 1.12
C THR A 147 1.42 -5.95 1.81
N ARG A 148 0.09 -6.00 1.96
CA ARG A 148 -0.65 -4.91 2.61
C ARG A 148 -0.28 -4.72 4.07
N THR A 149 0.01 -5.81 4.77
CA THR A 149 0.42 -5.74 6.17
C THR A 149 1.75 -5.00 6.28
N VAL A 150 2.71 -5.35 5.42
CA VAL A 150 4.00 -4.64 5.28
C VAL A 150 3.78 -3.16 4.93
N ASP A 151 2.98 -2.85 3.92
CA ASP A 151 2.70 -1.47 3.51
C ASP A 151 2.08 -0.64 4.65
N THR A 152 1.16 -1.24 5.40
CA THR A 152 0.51 -0.60 6.55
C THR A 152 1.53 -0.32 7.66
N MET A 153 2.42 -1.27 7.95
CA MET A 153 3.49 -1.09 8.94
C MET A 153 4.48 0.01 8.52
N LEU A 154 4.83 0.07 7.24
CA LEU A 154 5.70 1.13 6.71
C LEU A 154 5.01 2.50 6.77
N ALA A 155 3.73 2.60 6.41
CA ALA A 155 2.97 3.84 6.51
C ALA A 155 2.86 4.34 7.96
N LEU A 156 2.66 3.43 8.92
CA LEU A 156 2.67 3.77 10.35
C LEU A 156 4.04 4.27 10.81
N ALA A 157 5.13 3.64 10.37
CA ALA A 157 6.49 4.08 10.70
C ALA A 157 6.81 5.48 10.13
N GLN A 158 6.39 5.75 8.89
CA GLN A 158 6.52 7.07 8.27
C GLN A 158 5.73 8.14 9.02
N LYS A 159 4.48 7.84 9.40
CA LYS A 159 3.65 8.75 10.18
C LYS A 159 4.29 9.06 11.54
N ALA A 160 4.78 8.05 12.24
CA ALA A 160 5.44 8.23 13.53
C ALA A 160 6.72 9.07 13.42
N SER A 161 7.47 8.95 12.33
CA SER A 161 8.62 9.82 12.06
C SER A 161 8.20 11.26 11.82
N ALA A 162 7.19 11.49 11.01
CA ALA A 162 6.68 12.84 10.73
C ALA A 162 6.16 13.53 12.01
N ASP A 163 5.48 12.79 12.88
CA ASP A 163 5.01 13.31 14.17
C ASP A 163 6.19 13.69 15.10
N LYS A 164 7.28 12.91 15.10
CA LYS A 164 8.51 13.25 15.85
C LYS A 164 9.16 14.53 15.31
N ASP A 165 9.27 14.67 13.99
CA ASP A 165 9.86 15.85 13.37
C ASP A 165 9.05 17.12 13.65
N ALA A 166 7.72 17.01 13.61
CA ALA A 166 6.82 18.10 13.97
C ALA A 166 7.00 18.52 15.45
N LEU A 167 7.10 17.56 16.36
CA LEU A 167 7.33 17.83 17.79
C LEU A 167 8.69 18.49 18.03
N LEU A 168 9.74 18.04 17.34
CA LEU A 168 11.08 18.64 17.43
C LEU A 168 11.04 20.11 16.99
N LYS A 169 10.35 20.40 15.89
CA LYS A 169 10.18 21.78 15.38
C LYS A 169 9.44 22.67 16.38
N VAL A 170 8.33 22.20 16.94
CA VAL A 170 7.59 22.94 17.99
C VAL A 170 8.47 23.20 19.21
N LYS A 171 9.28 22.22 19.64
CA LYS A 171 10.19 22.40 20.77
C LYS A 171 11.26 23.45 20.47
N GLN A 172 11.81 23.47 19.26
CA GLN A 172 12.79 24.48 18.82
C GLN A 172 12.17 25.88 18.78
N GLU A 173 10.95 26.01 18.24
CA GLU A 173 10.21 27.27 18.21
C GLU A 173 9.89 27.76 19.63
N LEU A 174 9.49 26.87 20.53
CA LEU A 174 9.20 27.21 21.93
C LEU A 174 10.47 27.65 22.68
N SER A 175 11.61 26.97 22.47
CA SER A 175 12.88 27.41 23.05
C SER A 175 13.30 28.78 22.53
N ALA A 176 13.17 29.02 21.22
CA ALA A 176 13.48 30.33 20.63
C ALA A 176 12.56 31.44 21.16
N LEU A 177 11.28 31.14 21.35
CA LEU A 177 10.31 32.07 21.95
C LEU A 177 10.68 32.38 23.42
N THR A 178 11.06 31.35 24.18
CA THR A 178 11.47 31.50 25.58
C THR A 178 12.74 32.34 25.71
N ASP A 179 13.73 32.11 24.85
CA ASP A 179 14.98 32.89 24.81
C ASP A 179 14.71 34.34 24.38
N SER A 180 13.76 34.56 23.46
CA SER A 180 13.32 35.89 23.07
C SER A 180 12.67 36.61 24.24
N ILE A 181 11.72 35.97 24.94
CA ILE A 181 11.04 36.55 26.11
C ILE A 181 12.05 36.90 27.21
N ALA A 182 13.00 35.99 27.51
CA ALA A 182 14.04 36.23 28.51
C ALA A 182 14.93 37.44 28.17
N LYS A 183 15.28 37.62 26.89
CA LYS A 183 16.02 38.81 26.44
C LYS A 183 15.19 40.08 26.55
N THR A 184 13.91 40.03 26.20
CA THR A 184 12.99 41.19 26.28
C THR A 184 12.71 41.57 27.74
N SER A 185 12.58 40.60 28.66
CA SER A 185 12.40 40.88 30.09
C SER A 185 13.65 41.47 30.72
N LEU A 186 14.85 40.99 30.37
CA LEU A 186 16.11 41.57 30.82
C LEU A 186 16.31 43.01 30.31
N THR A 187 15.83 43.33 29.10
CA THR A 187 15.86 44.72 28.59
C THR A 187 14.84 45.60 29.28
N ALA A 188 13.64 45.10 29.59
CA ALA A 188 12.62 45.85 30.33
C ALA A 188 13.05 46.14 31.79
N GLU A 189 13.69 45.17 32.46
CA GLU A 189 14.20 45.33 33.83
C GLU A 189 15.38 46.32 33.89
N HIS A 190 16.23 46.36 32.87
CA HIS A 190 17.31 47.34 32.75
C HIS A 190 16.78 48.77 32.55
N ILE A 191 15.75 48.95 31.72
CA ILE A 191 15.10 50.25 31.48
C ILE A 191 14.32 50.74 32.72
N GLN A 192 13.74 49.84 33.51
CA GLN A 192 13.01 50.20 34.72
C GLN A 192 13.94 50.57 35.89
N ASN A 193 15.14 49.98 35.95
CA ASN A 193 16.14 50.32 36.97
C ASN A 193 16.83 51.67 36.71
N ASP A 194 17.00 52.06 35.44
CA ASP A 194 17.54 53.37 35.07
C ASP A 194 16.56 54.53 35.34
N ASN A 195 15.24 54.28 35.32
CA ASN A 195 14.22 55.30 35.60
C ASN A 195 13.90 55.52 37.09
N HIS A 196 14.51 54.74 38.00
CA HIS A 196 14.27 54.86 39.45
C HIS A 196 15.40 55.58 40.20
N ILE A 197 16.40 56.09 39.49
CA ILE A 197 17.49 56.92 39.99
C ILE A 197 17.26 58.37 39.49
N GLU A 198 16.23 59.04 39.99
CA GLU A 198 16.13 60.50 40.03
C GLU A 198 15.58 60.94 41.39
#